data_AF-A0A6G0Q1L5-F1
#
_entry.id   AF-A0A6G0Q1L5-F1
#
_cell.length_a   1.000
_cell.length_b   1.000
_cell.length_c   1.000
_cell.angle_alpha   90.00
_cell.angle_beta   90.00
_cell.angle_gamma   90.00
#
_symmetry.space_group_name_H-M   'P 1'
#
loop_
_entity.id
_entity.type
_entity.pdbx_description
1 polymer ?
#
loop_
_entity_poly.entity_id
_entity_poly.type
_entity_poly.pdbx_seq_one_letter_code
_entity_poly.pdbx_strand_id
1 'polypeptide(L)'
;MVRISAALLAATAAVAAMTLPDVVSAHGGQSAHARTPERLEQRRLFMAEGKRSLKDCANSGASRRLQERAVARRAAKADSIRAERRQRRRLDLDTVVATSHKSNLTGLTADTNSSELFGDDVKCILEPEVTQGPYYVNGELVRSDIREDQEGV
;
A
#
# COMPACT_ATOMS: atom_id res chain seq x y z
N MET A 1 15.24 -19.60 58.91
CA MET A 1 14.17 -18.58 58.84
C MET A 1 14.81 -17.24 58.50
N VAL A 2 14.83 -16.86 57.22
CA VAL A 2 15.44 -15.61 56.77
C VAL A 2 14.45 -14.48 57.03
N ARG A 3 14.80 -13.56 57.93
CA ARG A 3 13.99 -12.36 58.20
C ARG A 3 14.30 -11.33 57.12
N ILE A 4 13.44 -11.26 56.11
CA ILE A 4 13.51 -10.24 55.07
C ILE A 4 13.05 -8.93 55.71
N SER A 5 14.00 -8.03 55.96
CA SER A 5 13.72 -6.71 56.54
C SER A 5 12.77 -5.92 55.63
N ALA A 6 11.73 -5.32 56.20
CA ALA A 6 10.74 -4.50 55.50
C ALA A 6 11.36 -3.35 54.67
N ALA A 7 12.58 -2.92 55.04
CA ALA A 7 13.36 -1.95 54.27
C ALA A 7 13.80 -2.45 52.88
N LEU A 8 14.08 -3.75 52.72
CA LEU A 8 14.41 -4.34 51.41
C LEU A 8 13.18 -4.39 50.48
N LEU A 9 12.00 -4.69 51.05
CA LEU A 9 10.71 -4.71 50.32
C LEU A 9 10.31 -3.30 49.85
N ALA A 10 10.54 -2.28 50.67
CA ALA A 10 10.27 -0.89 50.32
C ALA A 10 11.22 -0.37 49.21
N ALA A 11 12.50 -0.76 49.24
CA ALA A 11 13.47 -0.39 48.22
C ALA A 11 13.15 -1.02 46.85
N THR A 12 12.64 -2.25 46.82
CA THR A 12 12.20 -2.90 45.56
C THR A 12 10.91 -2.29 45.00
N ALA A 13 9.99 -1.83 45.85
CA ALA A 13 8.77 -1.17 45.41
C ALA A 13 9.03 0.23 44.83
N ALA A 14 10.03 0.95 45.35
CA ALA A 14 10.42 2.26 44.83
C ALA A 14 11.09 2.18 43.45
N VAL A 15 11.81 1.10 43.14
CA VAL A 15 12.44 0.91 41.82
C VAL A 15 11.43 0.47 40.75
N ALA A 16 10.36 -0.26 41.12
CA ALA A 16 9.31 -0.65 40.18
C ALA A 16 8.44 0.54 39.69
N ALA A 17 8.40 1.64 40.44
CA ALA A 17 7.60 2.83 40.12
C ALA A 17 8.27 3.79 39.11
N MET A 18 9.50 3.51 38.66
CA MET A 18 10.22 4.31 37.67
C MET A 18 10.15 3.74 36.25
N THR A 19 9.11 2.96 35.94
CA THR A 19 8.78 2.64 34.54
C THR A 19 8.02 3.83 33.96
N LEU A 20 8.77 4.85 33.51
CA LEU A 20 8.21 5.90 32.66
C LEU A 20 7.64 5.21 31.42
N PRO A 21 6.34 5.34 31.11
CA PRO A 21 5.85 4.93 29.80
C PRO A 21 6.57 5.81 28.78
N ASP A 22 7.26 5.18 27.83
CA ASP A 22 7.77 5.86 26.65
C ASP A 22 6.56 6.47 25.91
N VAL A 23 6.26 7.72 26.22
CA VAL A 23 5.33 8.54 25.45
C VAL A 23 6.04 8.89 24.15
N VAL A 24 5.97 7.96 23.20
CA VAL A 24 6.27 8.23 21.80
C VAL A 24 5.24 9.25 21.32
N SER A 25 5.58 10.53 21.46
CA SER A 25 4.91 11.60 20.74
C SER A 25 5.33 11.45 19.29
N ALA A 26 4.58 10.65 18.53
CA ALA A 26 4.65 10.70 17.08
C ALA A 26 4.33 12.15 16.69
N HIS A 27 5.33 12.90 16.24
CA HIS A 27 5.20 14.32 15.94
C HIS A 27 3.97 14.56 15.05
N GLY A 28 3.19 15.59 15.41
CA GLY A 28 1.99 16.02 14.68
C GLY A 28 2.31 16.60 13.31
N GLY A 29 2.71 15.74 12.36
CA GLY A 29 2.66 16.04 10.94
C GLY A 29 1.29 15.69 10.41
N GLN A 30 0.70 16.56 9.57
CA GLN A 30 -0.37 16.12 8.68
C GLN A 30 0.15 14.89 7.94
N SER A 31 -0.52 13.75 8.08
CA SER A 31 -0.15 12.55 7.34
C SER A 31 -0.26 12.88 5.86
N ALA A 32 0.88 13.06 5.18
CA ALA A 32 0.95 13.28 3.74
C ALA A 32 0.26 12.15 2.94
N HIS A 33 0.00 11.03 3.62
CA HIS A 33 -0.69 9.85 3.14
C HIS A 33 -2.06 9.58 3.80
N ALA A 34 -2.66 10.55 4.51
CA ALA A 34 -4.04 10.38 4.96
C ALA A 34 -4.92 10.18 3.73
N ARG A 35 -5.57 9.01 3.66
CA ARG A 35 -6.60 8.72 2.65
C ARG A 35 -7.92 9.37 3.04
N THR A 36 -7.93 10.70 3.19
CA THR A 36 -9.18 11.43 3.40
C THR A 36 -10.00 11.42 2.10
N PRO A 37 -11.34 11.45 2.19
CA PRO A 37 -12.20 11.55 1.01
C PRO A 37 -11.82 12.72 0.10
N GLU A 38 -11.48 13.89 0.66
CA GLU A 38 -11.10 15.07 -0.12
C GLU A 38 -9.81 14.84 -0.91
N ARG A 39 -8.79 14.24 -0.29
CA ARG A 39 -7.50 13.98 -0.96
C ARG A 39 -7.64 12.93 -2.06
N LEU A 40 -8.49 11.93 -1.85
CA LEU A 40 -8.82 10.93 -2.87
C LEU A 40 -9.53 11.56 -4.07
N GLU A 41 -10.47 12.48 -3.82
CA GLU A 41 -11.17 13.20 -4.89
C GLU A 41 -10.23 14.15 -5.64
N GLN A 42 -9.37 14.91 -4.94
CA GLN A 42 -8.35 15.74 -5.58
C GLN A 42 -7.42 14.93 -6.48
N ARG A 43 -6.96 13.77 -6.01
CA ARG A 43 -6.14 12.85 -6.82
C ARG A 43 -6.91 12.35 -8.04
N ARG A 44 -8.20 12.01 -7.88
CA ARG A 44 -9.06 11.58 -8.99
C ARG A 44 -9.20 12.68 -10.03
N LEU A 45 -9.50 13.91 -9.62
CA LEU A 45 -9.60 15.08 -10.50
C LEU A 45 -8.28 15.35 -11.23
N PHE A 46 -7.15 15.31 -10.52
CA PHE A 46 -5.83 15.46 -11.13
C PHE A 46 -5.56 14.40 -12.21
N MET A 47 -5.90 13.14 -11.93
CA MET A 47 -5.72 12.03 -12.88
C MET A 47 -6.67 12.11 -14.08
N ALA A 48 -7.86 12.71 -13.90
CA ALA A 48 -8.82 12.96 -14.96
C ALA A 48 -8.37 14.12 -15.86
N GLU A 49 -7.98 15.24 -15.27
CA GLU A 49 -7.69 16.49 -15.99
C GLU A 49 -6.25 16.60 -16.49
N GLY A 50 -5.29 16.04 -15.76
CA GLY A 50 -3.86 16.09 -16.10
C GLY A 50 -3.52 15.43 -17.44
N LYS A 51 -4.44 14.63 -17.98
CA LYS A 51 -4.35 13.99 -19.29
C LYS A 51 -4.79 14.85 -20.47
N ARG A 52 -5.39 16.02 -20.23
CA ARG A 52 -6.02 16.81 -21.30
C ARG A 52 -5.05 17.12 -22.45
N SER A 53 -3.79 17.40 -22.14
CA SER A 53 -2.73 17.66 -23.13
C SER A 53 -2.31 16.43 -23.94
N LEU A 54 -2.67 15.22 -23.49
CA LEU A 54 -2.33 13.95 -24.14
C LEU A 54 -3.50 13.34 -24.93
N LYS A 55 -4.66 14.00 -24.96
CA LYS A 55 -5.87 13.47 -25.64
C LYS A 55 -5.60 13.13 -27.11
N ASP A 56 -4.84 13.98 -27.79
CA ASP A 56 -4.54 13.82 -29.22
C ASP A 56 -3.54 12.69 -29.47
N CYS A 57 -2.77 12.30 -28.45
CA CYS A 57 -1.85 11.19 -28.50
C CYS A 57 -2.50 9.85 -28.15
N ALA A 58 -3.73 9.83 -27.63
CA ALA A 58 -4.37 8.62 -27.10
C ALA A 58 -4.45 7.48 -28.14
N ASN A 59 -4.72 7.82 -29.39
CA ASN A 59 -4.84 6.86 -30.49
C ASN A 59 -3.53 6.62 -31.27
N SER A 60 -2.41 7.19 -30.81
CA SER A 60 -1.12 6.97 -31.46
C SER A 60 -0.65 5.52 -31.31
N GLY A 61 0.15 5.04 -32.27
CA GLY A 61 0.76 3.72 -32.17
C GLY A 61 1.65 3.55 -30.93
N ALA A 62 2.26 4.64 -30.44
CA ALA A 62 3.05 4.63 -29.21
C ALA A 62 2.17 4.39 -27.96
N SER A 63 1.02 5.06 -27.88
CA SER A 63 0.04 4.86 -26.80
C SER A 63 -0.52 3.45 -26.78
N ARG A 64 -0.84 2.88 -27.96
CA ARG A 64 -1.30 1.50 -28.08
C ARG A 64 -0.25 0.50 -27.59
N ARG A 65 1.00 0.62 -28.05
CA ARG A 65 2.12 -0.22 -27.58
C ARG A 65 2.37 -0.08 -26.08
N LEU A 66 2.12 1.09 -25.51
CA LEU A 66 2.24 1.29 -24.07
C LEU A 66 1.13 0.56 -23.30
N GLN A 67 -0.11 0.64 -23.78
CA GLN A 67 -1.25 -0.08 -23.21
C GLN A 67 -1.06 -1.59 -23.28
N GLU A 68 -0.66 -2.12 -24.45
CA GLU A 68 -0.36 -3.55 -24.63
C GLU A 68 0.71 -4.04 -23.63
N ARG A 69 1.83 -3.30 -23.51
CA ARG A 69 2.87 -3.62 -22.52
C ARG A 69 2.36 -3.55 -21.09
N ALA A 70 1.52 -2.57 -20.75
CA ALA A 70 0.95 -2.43 -19.41
C ALA A 70 0.03 -3.61 -19.07
N VAL A 71 -0.85 -4.01 -20.00
CA VAL A 71 -1.72 -5.18 -19.86
C VAL A 71 -0.89 -6.45 -19.67
N ALA A 72 0.10 -6.70 -20.53
CA ALA A 72 0.96 -7.88 -20.45
C ALA A 72 1.70 -7.95 -19.11
N ARG A 73 2.25 -6.83 -18.62
CA ARG A 73 2.93 -6.75 -17.32
C ARG A 73 1.98 -7.06 -16.16
N ARG A 74 0.77 -6.51 -16.19
CA ARG A 74 -0.25 -6.72 -15.14
C ARG A 74 -0.74 -8.16 -15.12
N ALA A 75 -1.00 -8.76 -16.30
CA ALA A 75 -1.36 -10.16 -16.44
C ALA A 75 -0.27 -11.09 -15.88
N ALA A 76 0.99 -10.89 -16.30
CA ALA A 76 2.12 -11.67 -15.79
C ALA A 76 2.29 -11.54 -14.26
N LYS A 77 2.03 -10.36 -13.69
CA LYS A 77 2.07 -10.17 -12.24
C LYS A 77 0.92 -10.91 -11.54
N ALA A 78 -0.29 -10.89 -12.10
CA ALA A 78 -1.40 -11.66 -11.57
C ALA A 78 -1.09 -13.16 -11.58
N ASP A 79 -0.49 -13.67 -12.66
CA ASP A 79 -0.13 -15.08 -12.77
C ASP A 79 0.98 -15.51 -11.82
N SER A 80 2.02 -14.68 -11.63
CA SER A 80 3.05 -14.97 -10.63
C SER A 80 2.48 -15.00 -9.21
N ILE A 81 1.62 -14.04 -8.84
CA ILE A 81 0.94 -14.05 -7.54
C ILE A 81 0.07 -15.30 -7.38
N ARG A 82 -0.67 -15.71 -8.42
CA ARG A 82 -1.47 -16.95 -8.39
C ARG A 82 -0.57 -18.16 -8.17
N ALA A 83 0.55 -18.27 -8.88
CA ALA A 83 1.49 -19.38 -8.73
C ALA A 83 2.08 -19.44 -7.31
N GLU A 84 2.51 -18.31 -6.75
CA GLU A 84 3.00 -18.20 -5.37
C GLU A 84 1.93 -18.61 -4.35
N ARG A 85 0.68 -18.18 -4.54
CA ARG A 85 -0.41 -18.43 -3.60
C ARG A 85 -1.01 -19.84 -3.69
N ARG A 86 -0.94 -20.50 -4.86
CA ARG A 86 -1.38 -21.90 -5.02
C ARG A 86 -0.69 -22.84 -4.03
N GLN A 87 0.54 -22.51 -3.62
CA GLN A 87 1.31 -23.29 -2.66
C GLN A 87 0.98 -22.95 -1.19
N ARG A 88 0.31 -21.81 -0.92
CA ARG A 88 0.17 -21.24 0.42
C ARG A 88 -1.27 -21.14 0.95
N ARG A 89 -2.31 -21.25 0.13
CA ARG A 89 -3.71 -21.11 0.60
C ARG A 89 -4.72 -21.84 -0.29
N ARG A 90 -5.55 -22.71 0.30
CA ARG A 90 -6.90 -23.00 -0.23
C ARG A 90 -7.80 -21.84 0.17
N LEU A 91 -8.33 -21.12 -0.81
CA LEU A 91 -9.31 -20.08 -0.54
C LEU A 91 -10.66 -20.75 -0.26
N ASP A 92 -11.38 -20.23 0.73
CA ASP A 92 -12.77 -20.61 0.99
C ASP A 92 -13.68 -19.99 -0.08
N LEU A 93 -14.47 -20.82 -0.75
CA LEU A 93 -15.29 -20.39 -1.89
C LEU A 93 -16.33 -19.35 -1.45
N ASP A 94 -17.01 -19.60 -0.34
CA ASP A 94 -18.09 -18.74 0.15
C ASP A 94 -17.55 -17.36 0.51
N THR A 95 -16.40 -17.31 1.20
CA THR A 95 -15.70 -16.06 1.51
C THR A 95 -15.29 -15.30 0.24
N VAL A 96 -14.70 -15.99 -0.75
CA VAL A 96 -14.24 -15.33 -1.99
C VAL A 96 -15.41 -14.77 -2.79
N VAL A 97 -16.48 -15.55 -2.96
CA VAL A 97 -17.66 -15.12 -3.74
C VAL A 97 -18.41 -13.98 -3.04
N ALA A 98 -18.46 -13.97 -1.71
CA ALA A 98 -19.06 -12.88 -0.95
C ALA A 98 -18.21 -11.61 -0.88
N THR A 99 -16.91 -11.69 -1.22
CA THR A 99 -16.01 -10.53 -1.12
C THR A 99 -16.30 -9.52 -2.23
N SER A 100 -16.81 -8.35 -1.85
CA SER A 100 -16.98 -7.23 -2.78
C SER A 100 -15.64 -6.60 -3.15
N HIS A 101 -15.34 -6.56 -4.45
CA HIS A 101 -14.16 -5.87 -5.00
C HIS A 101 -14.42 -4.40 -5.36
N LYS A 102 -15.57 -3.83 -4.98
CA LYS A 102 -15.97 -2.44 -5.30
C LYS A 102 -15.89 -2.13 -6.81
N SER A 103 -16.22 -3.10 -7.65
CA SER A 103 -16.32 -2.97 -9.10
C SER A 103 -17.76 -3.19 -9.55
N ASN A 104 -18.18 -2.47 -10.58
CA ASN A 104 -19.48 -2.67 -11.25
C ASN A 104 -19.35 -3.57 -12.50
N LEU A 105 -18.15 -4.09 -12.79
CA LEU A 105 -17.91 -4.96 -13.94
C LEU A 105 -18.55 -6.34 -13.67
N THR A 106 -19.45 -6.75 -14.55
CA THR A 106 -20.19 -8.02 -14.48
C THR A 106 -19.86 -8.91 -15.69
N GLY A 107 -20.27 -10.17 -15.66
CA GLY A 107 -20.04 -11.10 -16.79
C GLY A 107 -18.63 -11.66 -16.90
N LEU A 108 -17.80 -11.48 -15.87
CA LEU A 108 -16.44 -12.00 -15.83
C LEU A 108 -16.43 -13.53 -15.72
N THR A 109 -15.59 -14.18 -16.52
CA THR A 109 -15.38 -15.63 -16.51
C THR A 109 -13.89 -15.95 -16.33
N ALA A 110 -13.56 -17.24 -16.19
CA ALA A 110 -12.17 -17.67 -16.16
C ALA A 110 -11.40 -17.35 -17.46
N ASP A 111 -12.13 -17.16 -18.56
CA ASP A 111 -11.59 -16.91 -19.91
C ASP A 111 -11.60 -15.41 -20.30
N THR A 112 -12.01 -14.52 -19.38
CA THR A 112 -12.00 -13.08 -19.62
C THR A 112 -10.62 -12.61 -20.06
N ASN A 113 -10.56 -11.83 -21.15
CA ASN A 113 -9.31 -11.33 -21.67
C ASN A 113 -8.63 -10.39 -20.65
N SER A 114 -7.32 -10.53 -20.51
CA SER A 114 -6.49 -9.65 -19.68
C SER A 114 -6.67 -8.15 -20.01
N SER A 115 -6.98 -7.79 -21.26
CA SER A 115 -7.26 -6.40 -21.65
C SER A 115 -8.54 -5.86 -21.04
N GLU A 116 -9.53 -6.70 -20.76
CA GLU A 116 -10.76 -6.28 -20.09
C GLU A 116 -10.52 -6.02 -18.59
N LEU A 117 -9.62 -6.81 -17.98
CA LEU A 117 -9.28 -6.69 -16.56
C LEU A 117 -8.22 -5.61 -16.29
N PHE A 118 -7.30 -5.40 -17.22
CA PHE A 118 -6.08 -4.60 -17.01
C PHE A 118 -5.87 -3.50 -18.05
N GLY A 119 -6.77 -3.36 -19.03
CA GLY A 119 -6.64 -2.45 -20.17
C GLY A 119 -7.08 -1.02 -19.92
N ASP A 120 -7.30 -0.62 -18.67
CA ASP A 120 -7.56 0.77 -18.31
C ASP A 120 -6.54 1.73 -18.94
N ASP A 121 -7.02 2.93 -19.28
CA ASP A 121 -6.22 3.98 -19.88
C ASP A 121 -4.91 4.21 -19.13
N VAL A 122 -3.77 4.00 -19.80
CA VAL A 122 -2.47 4.28 -19.21
C VAL A 122 -2.35 5.78 -18.95
N LYS A 123 -2.12 6.18 -17.69
CA LYS A 123 -1.97 7.57 -17.30
C LYS A 123 -0.48 7.91 -17.26
N CYS A 124 -0.05 8.76 -18.20
CA CYS A 124 1.32 9.25 -18.34
C CYS A 124 1.35 10.73 -18.00
N ILE A 125 1.03 11.06 -16.75
CA ILE A 125 1.10 12.45 -16.27
C ILE A 125 2.27 12.54 -15.29
N LEU A 126 2.92 13.70 -15.24
CA LEU A 126 3.94 13.93 -14.21
C LEU A 126 3.26 13.88 -12.84
N GLU A 127 3.82 13.10 -11.93
CA GLU A 127 3.38 13.09 -10.54
C GLU A 127 3.75 14.44 -9.90
N PRO A 128 2.82 15.12 -9.21
CA PRO A 128 3.13 16.39 -8.57
C PRO A 128 4.21 16.20 -7.52
N GLU A 129 5.11 17.18 -7.44
CA GLU A 129 6.11 17.22 -6.38
C GLU A 129 5.43 17.36 -5.01
N VAL A 130 5.97 16.64 -4.04
CA VAL A 130 5.54 16.67 -2.64
C VAL A 130 6.74 16.96 -1.76
N THR A 131 6.50 17.43 -0.54
CA THR A 131 7.57 17.71 0.41
C THR A 131 8.26 16.41 0.83
N GLN A 132 9.59 16.43 0.91
CA GLN A 132 10.40 15.30 1.37
C GLN A 132 10.12 14.95 2.85
N GLY A 133 9.82 15.97 3.67
CA GLY A 133 9.61 15.81 5.10
C GLY A 133 10.92 15.67 5.91
N PRO A 134 10.85 15.75 7.24
CA PRO A 134 12.04 15.82 8.11
C PRO A 134 12.74 14.47 8.33
N TYR A 135 12.16 13.36 7.88
CA TYR A 135 12.65 12.00 8.16
C TYR A 135 13.43 11.37 7.00
N TYR A 136 13.80 12.16 5.99
CA TYR A 136 14.62 11.67 4.89
C TYR A 136 16.06 11.41 5.34
N VAL A 137 16.59 10.25 4.98
CA VAL A 137 17.97 9.84 5.23
C VAL A 137 18.72 9.78 3.90
N ASN A 138 19.90 10.39 3.83
CA ASN A 138 20.74 10.40 2.62
C ASN A 138 21.50 9.06 2.48
N GLY A 139 21.59 8.54 1.26
CA GLY A 139 22.22 7.26 0.92
C GLY A 139 21.23 6.23 0.38
N GLU A 140 21.75 5.20 -0.30
CA GLU A 140 20.94 4.15 -0.93
C GLU A 140 21.15 2.80 -0.22
N LEU A 141 20.06 2.24 0.32
CA LEU A 141 19.99 0.83 0.72
C LEU A 141 18.96 0.13 -0.16
N VAL A 142 19.43 -0.59 -1.18
CA VAL A 142 18.56 -1.25 -2.16
C VAL A 142 18.11 -2.60 -1.62
N ARG A 143 16.83 -2.73 -1.27
CA ARG A 143 16.22 -3.97 -0.76
C ARG A 143 14.76 -4.10 -1.22
N SER A 144 14.30 -5.34 -1.41
CA SER A 144 12.91 -5.64 -1.80
C SER A 144 11.95 -5.75 -0.61
N ASP A 145 12.47 -6.07 0.58
CA ASP A 145 11.71 -6.17 1.82
C ASP A 145 12.25 -5.14 2.82
N ILE A 146 11.38 -4.26 3.29
CA ILE A 146 11.69 -3.16 4.22
C ILE A 146 11.05 -3.34 5.60
N ARG A 147 10.42 -4.50 5.85
CA ARG A 147 9.58 -4.71 7.03
C ARG A 147 10.37 -4.87 8.32
N GLU A 148 11.58 -5.42 8.25
CA GLU A 148 12.40 -5.73 9.43
C GLU A 148 11.57 -6.53 10.46
N ASP A 149 11.45 -6.04 11.69
CA ASP A 149 10.63 -6.59 12.77
C ASP A 149 9.29 -5.86 12.95
N GLN A 150 8.94 -4.94 12.05
CA GLN A 150 7.77 -4.08 12.17
C GLN A 150 6.47 -4.85 11.89
N GLU A 151 5.52 -4.77 12.82
CA GLU A 151 4.17 -5.30 12.66
C GLU A 151 3.32 -4.40 11.75
N GLY A 152 2.44 -4.98 10.92
CA GLY A 152 1.57 -4.21 10.03
C GLY A 152 0.95 -5.03 8.90
N VAL A 153 0.10 -4.38 8.09
CA VAL A 153 -0.58 -4.96 6.91
C VAL A 153 -0.29 -4.13 5.66
#